data_AF-A0A918X9B9-F1
#
_entry.id   AF-A0A918X9B9-F1
#
_cell.length_a   1.000
_cell.length_b   1.000
_cell.length_c   1.000
_cell.angle_alpha   90.00
_cell.angle_beta   90.00
_cell.angle_gamma   90.00
#
_symmetry.space_group_name_H-M   'P 1'
#
loop_
_entity.id
_entity.type
_entity.pdbx_description
1 polymer ?
#
loop_
_entity_poly.entity_id
_entity_poly.type
_entity_poly.pdbx_seq_one_letter_code
_entity_poly.pdbx_strand_id
1 'polypeptide(L)'
;MRRGSLLHLDSMLVGYAIAAGINNSDERFDFWNDGPFSEWLWKRMDTAYPSNLGWAIEIERAAESTGTPPMEMFFSLLDEFRAERDHAQSTPEG
;
A
#
# COMPACT_ATOMS: atom_id res chain seq x y z
N MET A 1 -1.65 -19.28 -15.48
CA MET A 1 -0.74 -18.11 -15.43
C MET A 1 -0.57 -17.74 -13.97
N ARG A 2 0.67 -17.61 -13.47
CA ARG A 2 0.91 -17.17 -12.09
C ARG A 2 0.43 -15.71 -12.00
N ARG A 3 -0.83 -15.48 -11.59
CA ARG A 3 -1.25 -14.18 -11.07
C ARG A 3 -0.25 -13.88 -9.94
N GLY A 4 0.61 -12.89 -10.13
CA GLY A 4 1.53 -12.47 -9.07
C GLY A 4 0.69 -12.13 -7.85
N SER A 5 0.89 -12.86 -6.75
CA SER A 5 0.24 -12.57 -5.49
C SER A 5 0.77 -11.23 -4.97
N LEU A 6 -0.09 -10.41 -4.38
CA LEU A 6 0.32 -9.16 -3.75
C LEU A 6 1.32 -9.44 -2.61
N LEU A 7 1.27 -10.62 -1.99
CA LEU A 7 2.30 -11.05 -1.03
C LEU A 7 3.70 -11.11 -1.64
N HIS A 8 3.79 -11.51 -2.91
CA HIS A 8 5.08 -11.51 -3.60
C HIS A 8 5.57 -10.09 -3.86
N LEU A 9 4.66 -9.19 -4.27
CA LEU A 9 4.99 -7.78 -4.45
C LEU A 9 5.43 -7.13 -3.13
N ASP A 10 4.70 -7.37 -2.04
CA ASP A 10 5.04 -6.91 -0.69
C ASP A 10 6.44 -7.38 -0.28
N SER A 11 6.74 -8.67 -0.47
CA SER A 11 8.07 -9.23 -0.20
C SER A 11 9.17 -8.53 -1.02
N MET A 12 8.91 -8.22 -2.29
CA MET A 12 9.87 -7.50 -3.15
C MET A 12 10.09 -6.06 -2.70
N LEU A 13 9.02 -5.35 -2.33
CA LEU A 13 9.09 -3.96 -1.86
C LEU A 13 9.82 -3.86 -0.52
N VAL A 14 9.55 -4.78 0.41
CA VAL A 14 10.28 -4.85 1.69
C VAL A 14 11.77 -5.14 1.46
N GLY A 15 12.10 -6.10 0.59
CA GLY A 15 13.49 -6.40 0.25
C GLY A 15 14.21 -5.20 -0.36
N TYR A 16 13.54 -4.46 -1.24
CA TYR A 16 14.05 -3.21 -1.80
C TYR A 16 14.28 -2.15 -0.72
N ALA A 17 13.33 -1.92 0.17
CA ALA A 17 13.45 -0.93 1.25
C ALA A 17 14.64 -1.21 2.18
N ILE A 18 14.86 -2.48 2.52
CA ILE A 18 16.00 -2.91 3.33
C ILE A 18 17.32 -2.63 2.59
N ALA A 19 17.41 -2.99 1.31
CA ALA A 19 18.61 -2.75 0.50
C ALA A 19 18.90 -1.25 0.31
N ALA A 20 17.84 -0.45 0.11
CA ALA A 20 17.92 1.00 0.01
C ALA A 20 18.44 1.63 1.31
N GLY A 21 17.91 1.20 2.46
CA GLY A 21 18.37 1.64 3.78
C GLY A 21 19.85 1.33 4.05
N ILE A 22 20.35 0.17 3.64
CA ILE A 22 21.78 -0.18 3.73
C ILE A 22 22.66 0.78 2.92
N ASN A 23 22.14 1.27 1.79
CA ASN A 23 22.83 2.22 0.92
C ASN A 23 22.65 3.69 1.35
N ASN A 24 22.08 3.97 2.53
CA ASN A 24 21.78 5.31 3.04
C ASN A 24 20.97 6.19 2.08
N SER A 25 20.05 5.61 1.31
CA SER A 25 19.04 6.39 0.61
C SER A 25 18.05 6.94 1.64
N ASP A 26 17.85 8.25 1.70
CA ASP A 26 16.82 8.91 2.52
C ASP A 26 15.40 8.77 1.91
N GLU A 27 15.17 7.66 1.20
CA GLU A 27 13.91 7.40 0.53
C GLU A 27 12.88 6.91 1.55
N ARG A 28 11.80 7.67 1.68
CA ARG A 28 10.69 7.29 2.54
C ARG A 28 9.97 6.09 1.93
N PHE A 29 9.94 4.97 2.65
CA PHE A 29 9.20 3.79 2.25
C PHE A 29 7.79 3.77 2.85
N ASP A 30 6.77 3.79 1.98
CA ASP A 30 5.37 3.94 2.39
C ASP A 30 4.65 2.62 2.69
N PHE A 31 5.21 1.49 2.25
CA PHE A 31 4.54 0.19 2.20
C PHE A 31 4.87 -0.74 3.38
N TRP A 32 5.38 -0.20 4.49
CA TRP A 32 5.40 -0.95 5.74
C TRP A 32 3.95 -1.30 6.16
N ASN A 33 3.76 -2.37 6.93
CA ASN A 33 2.43 -2.77 7.42
C ASN A 33 1.78 -1.71 8.34
N ASP A 34 2.61 -0.90 8.98
CA ASP A 34 2.27 0.28 9.77
C ASP A 34 2.66 1.59 9.06
N GLY A 35 2.96 1.51 7.76
CA GLY A 35 3.37 2.64 6.94
C GLY A 35 2.18 3.50 6.47
N PRO A 36 2.49 4.70 5.90
CA PRO A 36 1.48 5.64 5.40
C PRO A 36 0.41 5.04 4.48
N PHE A 37 0.80 4.11 3.60
CA PHE A 37 -0.17 3.46 2.71
C PHE A 37 -1.16 2.59 3.49
N SER A 38 -0.67 1.79 4.43
CA SER A 38 -1.49 0.93 5.28
C SER A 38 -2.42 1.76 6.16
N GLU A 39 -1.93 2.80 6.82
CA GLU A 39 -2.75 3.72 7.64
C GLU A 39 -3.87 4.39 6.83
N TRP A 40 -3.56 4.83 5.61
CA TRP A 40 -4.54 5.38 4.69
C TRP A 40 -5.59 4.35 4.27
N LEU A 41 -5.14 3.13 3.97
CA LEU A 41 -6.00 2.03 3.54
C LEU A 41 -7.01 1.61 4.62
N TRP A 42 -6.56 1.49 5.88
CA TRP A 42 -7.42 1.06 6.99
C TRP A 42 -8.62 1.99 7.24
N LYS A 43 -8.44 3.30 7.02
CA LYS A 43 -9.52 4.30 7.14
C LYS A 43 -10.61 4.10 6.09
N ARG A 44 -10.28 3.51 4.95
CA ARG A 44 -11.19 3.35 3.79
C ARG A 44 -11.88 2.00 3.76
N MET A 45 -11.27 0.96 4.31
CA MET A 45 -11.87 -0.37 4.37
C MET A 45 -12.83 -0.57 5.55
N ASP A 46 -13.17 0.50 6.28
CA ASP A 46 -14.01 0.48 7.50
C ASP A 46 -13.54 -0.55 8.54
N THR A 47 -12.26 -0.90 8.51
CA THR A 47 -11.63 -1.79 9.46
C THR A 47 -11.25 -0.97 10.69
N ALA A 48 -11.88 -1.26 11.83
CA ALA A 48 -11.65 -0.56 13.09
C ALA A 48 -10.19 -0.60 13.58
N TYR A 49 -9.35 -1.49 13.05
CA TYR A 49 -7.96 -1.66 13.43
C TYR A 49 -7.08 -2.03 12.23
N PRO A 50 -5.78 -1.67 12.25
CA PRO A 50 -4.80 -2.17 11.31
C PRO A 50 -4.85 -3.70 11.25
N SER A 51 -4.92 -4.28 10.05
CA SER A 51 -4.85 -5.73 9.93
C SER A 51 -3.45 -6.22 10.29
N ASN A 52 -3.38 -7.19 11.21
CA ASN A 52 -2.14 -7.91 11.52
C ASN A 52 -1.59 -8.70 10.32
N LEU A 53 -2.36 -8.84 9.24
CA LEU A 53 -2.00 -9.60 8.05
C LEU A 53 -1.35 -8.72 6.96
N GLY A 54 -1.34 -7.39 7.14
CA GLY A 54 -0.76 -6.45 6.19
C GLY A 54 -1.68 -6.14 4.99
N TRP A 55 -1.34 -5.07 4.28
CA TRP A 55 -2.15 -4.53 3.19
C TRP A 55 -2.35 -5.54 2.05
N ALA A 56 -1.34 -6.36 1.72
CA ALA A 56 -1.38 -7.28 0.60
C ALA A 56 -2.50 -8.34 0.76
N ILE A 57 -2.63 -8.92 1.96
CA ILE A 57 -3.65 -9.94 2.24
C ILE A 57 -5.05 -9.33 2.22
N GLU A 58 -5.22 -8.14 2.79
CA GLU A 58 -6.55 -7.52 2.83
C GLU A 58 -7.01 -7.05 1.45
N ILE A 59 -6.10 -6.55 0.61
CA ILE A 59 -6.44 -6.24 -0.79
C ILE A 59 -6.79 -7.52 -1.57
N GLU A 60 -6.06 -8.62 -1.38
CA GLU A 60 -6.43 -9.90 -2.03
C GLU A 60 -7.84 -10.36 -1.62
N ARG A 61 -8.20 -10.24 -0.34
CA ARG A 61 -9.55 -10.58 0.16
C ARG A 61 -10.63 -9.67 -0.41
N ALA A 62 -10.38 -8.35 -0.46
CA ALA A 62 -11.31 -7.39 -1.04
C ALA A 62 -11.46 -7.57 -2.56
N ALA A 63 -10.37 -7.92 -3.24
CA ALA A 63 -10.38 -8.21 -4.67
C ALA A 63 -11.18 -9.48 -4.97
N GLU A 64 -11.03 -10.53 -4.16
CA GLU A 64 -11.82 -11.76 -4.26
C GLU A 64 -13.32 -11.50 -4.06
N SER A 65 -13.70 -10.71 -3.05
CA SER A 65 -15.12 -10.43 -2.76
C SER A 65 -15.82 -9.61 -3.85
N THR A 66 -15.06 -8.80 -4.59
CA THR A 66 -15.56 -7.96 -5.70
C THR A 66 -15.38 -8.59 -7.08
N GLY A 67 -14.65 -9.71 -7.18
CA GLY A 67 -14.28 -10.31 -8.46
C GLY A 67 -13.25 -9.53 -9.27
N THR A 68 -12.57 -8.56 -8.64
CA THR A 68 -11.55 -7.71 -9.26
C THR A 68 -10.19 -8.43 -9.25
N PRO A 69 -9.33 -8.30 -10.26
CA PRO A 69 -7.95 -8.76 -10.18
C PRO A 69 -7.18 -8.05 -9.03
N PRO A 70 -6.49 -8.76 -8.12
CA PRO A 70 -5.84 -8.13 -6.96
C PRO A 70 -4.84 -7.02 -7.32
N MET A 71 -4.05 -7.20 -8.38
CA MET A 71 -3.13 -6.18 -8.87
C MET A 71 -3.84 -4.92 -9.35
N GLU A 72 -5.00 -5.07 -10.00
CA GLU A 72 -5.79 -3.92 -10.50
C GLU A 72 -6.37 -3.13 -9.33
N MET A 73 -6.90 -3.81 -8.31
CA MET A 73 -7.35 -3.17 -7.08
C MET A 73 -6.19 -2.45 -6.36
N PHE A 74 -5.02 -3.08 -6.25
CA PHE A 74 -3.83 -2.45 -5.67
C PHE A 74 -3.45 -1.16 -6.39
N PHE A 75 -3.39 -1.16 -7.72
CA PHE A 75 -3.01 0.05 -8.46
C PHE A 75 -4.05 1.15 -8.37
N SER A 76 -5.35 0.82 -8.38
CA SER A 76 -6.41 1.81 -8.14
C SER A 76 -6.26 2.48 -6.77
N LEU A 77 -6.04 1.68 -5.71
CA LEU A 77 -5.81 2.19 -4.37
C LEU A 77 -4.52 3.02 -4.27
N LEU A 78 -3.45 2.62 -4.97
CA LEU A 78 -2.19 3.36 -5.01
C LEU A 78 -2.36 4.73 -5.68
N ASP A 79 -3.13 4.79 -6.77
CA ASP A 79 -3.40 6.05 -7.47
C ASP A 79 -4.21 7.00 -6.61
N GLU A 80 -5.22 6.50 -5.89
CA GLU A 80 -5.99 7.30 -4.93
C GLU A 80 -5.14 7.80 -3.76
N PHE A 81 -4.28 6.94 -3.20
CA PHE A 81 -3.35 7.33 -2.14
C PHE A 81 -2.41 8.45 -2.56
N ARG A 82 -1.88 8.38 -3.79
CA ARG A 82 -1.01 9.42 -4.35
C ARG A 82 -1.76 10.71 -4.59
N ALA A 83 -2.94 10.65 -5.18
CA ALA A 83 -3.77 11.82 -5.43
C ALA A 83 -4.08 12.60 -4.14
N GLU A 84 -4.48 11.91 -3.07
CA GLU A 84 -4.77 12.56 -1.78
C GLU A 84 -3.53 13.20 -1.14
N ARG A 85 -2.37 12.55 -1.25
CA ARG A 85 -1.11 13.12 -0.75
C ARG A 85 -0.69 14.37 -1.51
N ASP A 86 -0.78 14.32 -2.83
CA ASP A 86 -0.43 15.46 -3.68
C ASP A 86 -1.37 16.65 -3.40
N HIS A 87 -2.67 16.38 -3.17
CA HIS A 87 -3.63 17.39 -2.76
C HIS A 87 -3.32 17.99 -1.37
N ALA A 88 -2.94 17.16 -0.39
CA ALA A 88 -2.55 17.62 0.94
C ALA A 88 -1.28 18.50 0.92
N GLN A 89 -0.34 18.21 0.02
CA GLN A 89 0.88 19.00 -0.14
C GLN A 89 0.68 20.29 -0.95
N SER A 90 -0.36 20.35 -1.78
CA SER A 90 -0.68 21.49 -2.64
C SER A 90 -1.50 22.59 -1.95
N THR A 91 -1.86 22.41 -0.67
CA THR A 91 -2.56 23.41 0.13
C THR A 91 -1.58 24.06 1.11
N PRO A 92 -0.82 25.09 0.71
CA PRO A 92 -0.11 25.91 1.68
C PRO A 92 -1.15 26.75 2.41
N GLU A 93 -1.34 26.48 3.70
CA GLU A 93 -2.07 27.38 4.59
C GLU A 93 -1.39 28.76 4.56
N GLY A 94 -2.14 29.78 4.14
CA GLY A 94 -1.74 31.18 4.18
C GLY A 94 -2.02 31.83 5.52
#